data_AF-A0A0M9ZFP8-F1
#
_entry.id   AF-A0A0M9ZFP8-F1
#
_cell.length_a   1.000
_cell.length_b   1.000
_cell.length_c   1.000
_cell.angle_alpha   90.00
_cell.angle_beta   90.00
_cell.angle_gamma   90.00
#
_symmetry.space_group_name_H-M   'P 1'
#
loop_
_entity.id
_entity.type
_entity.pdbx_description
1 polymer ?
#
loop_
_entity_poly.entity_id
_entity_poly.type
_entity_poly.pdbx_seq_one_letter_code
_entity_poly.pdbx_strand_id
1 'polypeptide(L)'
;MATAKEERLPRATESDGDEAPLVTKCGRRIEVRCLRFGRPDHPVDRIALAVGEDLGGEHGVWAALSPDEARGLARRLLQQADAAERSAARPGTVSS
;
A
#
# COMPACT_ATOMS: atom_id res chain seq x y z
N MET A 1 6.36 -28.37 -29.56
CA MET A 1 6.31 -28.44 -28.09
C MET A 1 5.95 -27.05 -27.57
N ALA A 2 4.87 -26.95 -26.79
CA ALA A 2 4.37 -25.70 -26.24
C ALA A 2 4.92 -25.49 -24.83
N THR A 3 5.46 -24.30 -24.54
CA THR A 3 5.71 -23.83 -23.17
C THR A 3 5.01 -22.50 -22.97
N ALA A 4 4.47 -22.36 -21.78
CA ALA A 4 3.33 -21.55 -21.45
C ALA A 4 3.54 -20.04 -21.62
N LYS A 5 2.46 -19.40 -22.04
CA LYS A 5 2.20 -17.97 -22.03
C LYS A 5 2.35 -17.47 -20.59
N GLU A 6 3.41 -16.71 -20.31
CA GLU A 6 3.54 -15.96 -19.07
C GLU A 6 2.32 -15.05 -18.95
N GLU A 7 1.40 -15.48 -18.10
CA GLU A 7 0.22 -14.75 -17.72
C GLU A 7 0.70 -13.55 -16.91
N ARG A 8 1.03 -12.49 -17.64
CA ARG A 8 1.46 -11.21 -17.11
C ARG A 8 0.36 -10.73 -16.15
N LEU A 9 0.58 -10.92 -14.85
CA LEU A 9 -0.31 -10.42 -13.81
C LEU A 9 -0.63 -8.95 -14.12
N PRO A 10 -1.89 -8.49 -13.94
CA PRO A 10 -2.20 -7.09 -14.11
C PRO A 10 -1.32 -6.27 -13.17
N ARG A 11 -0.60 -5.31 -13.77
CA ARG A 11 0.20 -4.31 -13.05
C ARG A 11 -0.75 -3.64 -12.06
N ALA A 12 -0.42 -3.67 -10.78
CA ALA A 12 -1.18 -2.94 -9.77
C ALA A 12 -1.32 -1.48 -10.24
N THR A 13 -2.54 -1.00 -10.39
CA THR A 13 -2.77 0.42 -10.65
C THR A 13 -2.56 1.12 -9.32
N GLU A 14 -1.40 1.76 -9.17
CA GLU A 14 -1.07 2.56 -7.99
C GLU A 14 -2.03 3.74 -7.92
N SER A 15 -2.85 3.78 -6.86
CA SER A 15 -3.64 4.98 -6.56
C SER A 15 -2.72 5.93 -5.83
N ASP A 16 -2.21 6.94 -6.56
CA ASP A 16 -1.29 7.96 -6.08
C ASP A 16 -2.00 8.93 -5.14
N GLY A 17 -2.22 8.49 -3.90
CA GLY A 17 -2.46 9.40 -2.79
C GLY A 17 -1.11 9.96 -2.37
N ASP A 18 -0.77 11.16 -2.83
CA ASP A 18 0.45 11.91 -2.50
C ASP A 18 0.46 12.29 -1.01
N GLU A 19 0.64 11.30 -0.13
CA GLU A 19 0.91 11.53 1.28
C GLU A 19 2.40 11.38 1.52
N ALA A 20 3.03 12.49 1.93
CA ALA A 20 4.46 12.52 2.19
C ALA A 20 4.85 11.39 3.16
N PRO A 21 5.94 10.65 2.87
CA PRO A 21 6.39 9.52 3.67
C PRO A 21 6.58 9.91 5.14
N LEU A 22 6.28 9.00 6.07
CA LEU A 22 6.66 9.18 7.47
C LEU A 22 8.16 8.88 7.60
N VAL A 23 8.94 9.87 8.04
CA VAL A 23 10.36 9.65 8.38
C VAL A 23 10.47 9.52 9.89
N THR A 24 10.98 8.38 10.36
CA THR A 24 11.18 8.14 11.79
C THR A 24 12.42 8.88 12.30
N LYS A 25 12.51 9.10 13.60
CA LYS A 25 13.70 9.65 14.26
C LYS A 25 14.96 8.80 14.04
N CYS A 26 14.83 7.52 13.72
CA CYS A 26 15.93 6.65 13.32
C CYS A 26 16.35 6.85 11.86
N GLY A 27 15.76 7.81 11.14
CA GLY A 27 16.04 8.12 9.74
C GLY A 27 15.33 7.21 8.74
N ARG A 28 14.45 6.31 9.22
CA ARG A 28 13.80 5.32 8.37
C ARG A 28 12.59 5.93 7.67
N ARG A 29 12.46 5.71 6.36
CA ARG A 29 11.31 6.14 5.57
C ARG A 29 10.24 5.05 5.57
N ILE A 30 9.03 5.38 6.00
CA ILE A 30 7.87 4.49 6.02
C ILE A 30 6.80 5.05 5.10
N GLU A 31 6.33 4.24 4.16
CA GLU A 31 5.27 4.60 3.22
C GLU A 31 4.09 3.65 3.37
N VAL A 32 2.88 4.21 3.31
CA VAL A 32 1.63 3.45 3.28
C VAL A 32 0.96 3.76 1.95
N ARG A 33 0.60 2.71 1.21
CA ARG A 33 -0.11 2.85 -0.08
C ARG A 33 -1.26 1.85 -0.18
N CYS A 34 -2.30 2.21 -0.93
CA CYS A 34 -3.31 1.24 -1.35
C CYS A 34 -2.91 0.65 -2.70
N LEU A 35 -2.76 -0.67 -2.75
CA LEU A 35 -2.47 -1.43 -3.96
C LEU A 35 -3.73 -2.20 -4.37
N ARG A 36 -4.12 -2.05 -5.64
CA ARG A 36 -5.25 -2.76 -6.23
C ARG A 36 -4.76 -3.96 -7.04
N PHE A 37 -5.21 -5.15 -6.67
CA PHE A 37 -4.88 -6.42 -7.31
C PHE A 37 -6.14 -7.09 -7.87
N GLY A 38 -5.99 -8.21 -8.60
CA GLY A 38 -7.11 -9.01 -9.08
C GLY A 38 -7.60 -8.64 -10.47
N ARG A 39 -8.74 -9.23 -10.88
CA ARG A 39 -9.35 -8.97 -12.20
C ARG A 39 -10.16 -7.66 -12.12
N PRO A 40 -10.34 -6.94 -13.25
CA PRO A 40 -11.12 -5.70 -13.27
C PRO A 40 -12.54 -5.86 -12.70
N ASP A 41 -13.15 -7.04 -12.88
CA ASP A 41 -14.50 -7.36 -12.40
C ASP A 41 -14.55 -7.78 -10.92
N HIS A 42 -13.39 -8.10 -10.33
CA HIS A 42 -13.25 -8.44 -8.92
C HIS A 42 -11.90 -7.96 -8.38
N PRO A 43 -11.73 -6.64 -8.23
CA PRO A 43 -10.51 -6.08 -7.68
C PRO A 43 -10.42 -6.37 -6.18
N VAL A 44 -9.22 -6.65 -5.71
CA VAL A 44 -8.87 -6.83 -4.30
C VAL A 44 -7.93 -5.70 -3.91
N ASP A 45 -8.41 -4.79 -3.08
CA ASP A 45 -7.60 -3.70 -2.53
C ASP A 45 -6.80 -4.21 -1.32
N ARG A 46 -5.53 -3.82 -1.23
CA ARG A 46 -4.64 -4.16 -0.12
C ARG A 46 -3.86 -2.92 0.31
N ILE A 47 -3.82 -2.68 1.62
CA ILE A 47 -2.96 -1.65 2.18
C ILE A 47 -1.56 -2.24 2.36
N ALA A 48 -0.59 -1.66 1.67
CA ALA A 48 0.81 -2.05 1.73
C ALA A 48 1.61 -1.06 2.58
N LEU A 49 2.51 -1.59 3.40
CA LEU A 49 3.45 -0.83 4.22
C LEU A 49 4.87 -1.10 3.71
N ALA A 50 5.50 -0.09 3.14
CA ALA A 50 6.92 -0.13 2.82
C ALA A 50 7.71 0.41 4.01
N VAL A 51 8.57 -0.43 4.58
CA VAL A 51 9.49 -0.06 5.66
C VAL A 51 10.87 0.03 5.04
N GLY A 52 11.40 1.24 4.90
CA GLY A 52 12.73 1.47 4.36
C GLY A 52 13.82 0.80 5.21
N GLU A 53 15.01 0.73 4.63
CA GLU A 53 16.20 0.25 5.32
C GLU A 53 16.51 1.13 6.53
N ASP A 54 17.02 0.51 7.59
CA ASP A 54 17.63 1.28 8.67
C ASP A 54 18.88 1.98 8.14
N LEU A 55 19.26 3.11 8.72
CA LEU A 55 20.57 3.71 8.43
C LEU A 55 21.74 2.76 8.77
N GLY A 56 21.49 1.69 9.54
CA GLY A 56 22.43 0.61 9.84
C GLY A 56 22.41 -0.62 8.90
N GLY A 57 21.57 -0.64 7.86
CA GLY A 57 21.63 -1.64 6.78
C GLY A 57 21.23 -3.09 7.12
N GLU A 58 20.89 -3.43 8.36
CA GLU A 58 20.43 -4.79 8.68
C GLU A 58 18.97 -5.00 8.25
N HIS A 59 18.80 -5.87 7.25
CA HIS A 59 17.50 -6.40 6.85
C HIS A 59 16.94 -7.30 7.96
N GLY A 60 15.69 -7.06 8.38
CA GLY A 60 14.98 -7.92 9.34
C GLY A 60 14.78 -7.34 10.74
N VAL A 61 15.25 -6.13 11.01
CA VAL A 61 15.03 -5.45 12.30
C VAL A 61 13.66 -4.77 12.29
N TRP A 62 12.84 -5.06 13.31
CA TRP A 62 11.59 -4.36 13.60
C TRP A 62 11.82 -2.84 13.57
N ALA A 63 10.96 -2.09 12.89
CA ALA A 63 11.04 -0.65 12.90
C ALA A 63 10.75 -0.12 14.31
N ALA A 64 11.73 0.58 14.91
CA ALA A 64 11.51 1.30 16.15
C ALA A 64 10.72 2.59 15.86
N LEU A 65 9.62 2.78 16.58
CA LEU A 65 8.76 3.95 16.50
C LEU A 65 8.62 4.57 17.87
N SER A 66 8.71 5.88 17.94
CA SER A 66 8.19 6.62 19.08
C SER A 66 6.66 6.50 19.15
N PRO A 67 6.04 6.70 20.32
CA PRO A 67 4.59 6.66 20.45
C PRO A 67 3.84 7.58 19.48
N ASP A 68 4.38 8.78 19.21
CA ASP A 68 3.77 9.73 18.28
C ASP A 68 3.88 9.28 16.82
N GLU A 69 5.02 8.70 16.43
CA GLU A 69 5.19 8.10 15.10
C GLU A 69 4.24 6.90 14.91
N ALA A 70 4.09 6.05 15.94
CA ALA A 70 3.16 4.92 15.91
C ALA A 70 1.70 5.37 15.74
N ARG A 71 1.28 6.42 16.47
CA ARG A 71 -0.06 7.02 16.30
C ARG A 71 -0.23 7.64 14.92
N GLY A 72 0.80 8.32 14.42
CA GLY A 72 0.83 8.88 13.07
C GLY A 72 0.63 7.80 12.01
N LEU A 73 1.40 6.71 12.09
CA LEU A 73 1.30 5.57 11.19
C LEU A 73 -0.08 4.91 11.24
N ALA A 74 -0.62 4.68 12.44
CA ALA A 74 -1.95 4.09 12.61
C ALA A 74 -3.05 4.93 11.93
N ARG A 75 -3.00 6.26 12.06
CA ARG A 75 -3.98 7.15 11.40
C ARG A 75 -3.92 7.03 9.88
N ARG A 76 -2.72 6.97 9.31
CA ARG A 76 -2.52 6.83 7.85
C ARG A 76 -3.04 5.49 7.33
N LEU A 77 -2.77 4.40 8.06
CA LEU A 77 -3.31 3.07 7.74
C LEU A 77 -4.84 3.07 7.73
N LEU A 78 -5.46 3.65 8.75
CA LEU A 78 -6.92 3.75 8.83
C LEU A 78 -7.51 4.62 7.72
N GLN A 79 -6.90 5.77 7.40
CA GLN A 79 -7.34 6.64 6.31
C GLN A 79 -7.30 5.95 4.95
N GLN A 80 -6.25 5.17 4.67
CA GLN A 80 -6.13 4.42 3.43
C GLN A 80 -7.12 3.25 3.37
N ALA A 81 -7.36 2.56 4.49
CA ALA A 81 -8.39 1.53 4.58
C ALA A 81 -9.79 2.10 4.28
N ASP A 82 -10.16 3.20 4.92
CA ASP A 82 -11.44 3.89 4.67
C ASP A 82 -11.58 4.32 3.21
N ALA A 83 -10.50 4.80 2.58
CA ALA A 83 -10.50 5.20 1.18
C ALA A 83 -10.68 4.02 0.22
N ALA A 84 -10.04 2.88 0.51
CA ALA A 84 -10.21 1.64 -0.25
C ALA A 84 -11.64 1.11 -0.15
N GLU A 85 -12.20 1.05 1.07
CA GLU A 85 -13.58 0.61 1.32
C GLU A 85 -14.61 1.50 0.61
N ARG A 86 -14.44 2.83 0.66
CA ARG A 86 -15.30 3.77 -0.10
C ARG A 86 -15.20 3.58 -1.61
N SER A 87 -14.02 3.23 -2.11
CA SER A 87 -13.81 2.96 -3.54
C SER A 87 -14.47 1.66 -3.99
N ALA A 88 -14.46 0.62 -3.14
CA ALA A 88 -15.18 -0.63 -3.40
C ALA A 88 -16.72 -0.45 -3.31
N ALA A 89 -17.19 0.46 -2.45
CA ALA A 89 -18.62 0.76 -2.28
C ALA A 89 -19.25 1.62 -3.40
N ARG A 90 -18.47 2.12 -4.37
CA ARG A 90 -19.00 2.64 -5.65
C ARG A 90 -19.05 1.50 -6.67
N PRO A 91 -20.13 0.70 -6.74
CA PRO A 91 -20.34 -0.16 -7.89
C PRO A 91 -20.38 0.75 -9.13
N GLY A 92 -19.63 0.36 -10.15
CA GLY A 92 -19.48 1.12 -11.39
C GLY A 92 -20.83 1.61 -11.88
N THR A 93 -20.96 2.92 -12.08
CA THR A 93 -22.00 3.48 -12.92
C THR A 93 -21.69 3.04 -14.34
N VAL A 94 -22.13 1.84 -14.71
CA VAL A 94 -22.26 1.43 -16.10
C VAL A 94 -23.44 2.23 -16.67
N SER A 95 -23.15 3.43 -17.18
CA SER A 95 -24.08 4.10 -18.09
C SER A 95 -24.12 3.31 -19.39
N SER A 96 -25.26 2.65 -19.63
CA SER A 96 -25.72 2.30 -20.98
C SER A 96 -26.29 3.52 -21.68
#